data_AF-A0AAD4FSL9-F1
#
_entry.id   AF-A0AAD4FSL9-F1
#
_cell.length_a   1.000
_cell.length_b   1.000
_cell.length_c   1.000
_cell.angle_alpha   90.00
_cell.angle_beta   90.00
_cell.angle_gamma   90.00
#
_symmetry.space_group_name_H-M   'P 1'
#
loop_
_entity.id
_entity.type
_entity.pdbx_description
1 polymer ?
#
loop_
_entity_poly.entity_id
_entity_poly.type
_entity_poly.pdbx_seq_one_letter_code
_entity_poly.pdbx_strand_id
1 'polypeptide(L)'
;MLGINQSVSAGQSVRLIEVPVFSKYDAFENTHGFTSAKEFAEYLSASIGKYHGTFIKSWVEALSNFDCPNNEVIKEYKDIREQWPWPKNIESQANNVLDKFALLAAAGEIAINLGL
;
A
#
# COMPACT_ATOMS: atom_id res chain seq x y z
N MET A 1 11.15 3.03 -39.05
CA MET A 1 10.05 3.08 -38.06
C MET A 1 10.69 3.28 -36.70
N LEU A 2 10.42 4.42 -36.06
CA LEU A 2 10.96 4.85 -34.76
C LEU A 2 10.80 3.70 -33.73
N GLY A 3 11.80 3.19 -33.02
CA GLY A 3 13.13 3.68 -32.73
C GLY A 3 13.23 4.27 -31.33
N ILE A 4 12.85 3.55 -30.26
CA ILE A 4 13.14 3.97 -28.88
C ILE A 4 13.33 2.73 -27.99
N ASN A 5 14.60 2.32 -27.85
CA ASN A 5 15.06 1.40 -26.79
C ASN A 5 15.27 2.23 -25.51
N GLN A 6 14.20 2.80 -24.95
CA GLN A 6 14.29 3.48 -23.65
C GLN A 6 14.14 2.43 -22.57
N SER A 7 15.27 1.92 -22.09
CA SER A 7 15.31 1.24 -20.81
C SER A 7 14.79 2.21 -19.75
N VAL A 8 13.72 1.82 -19.06
CA VAL A 8 13.24 2.57 -17.89
C VAL A 8 14.43 2.69 -16.94
N SER A 9 14.84 3.92 -16.64
CA SER A 9 16.01 4.10 -15.77
C SER A 9 15.69 3.49 -14.40
N ALA A 10 16.71 2.89 -13.78
CA ALA A 10 16.63 2.32 -12.44
C ALA A 10 15.86 3.18 -11.42
N GLY A 11 15.93 4.51 -11.52
CA GLY A 11 15.21 5.44 -10.63
C GLY A 11 13.73 5.69 -11.00
N GLN A 12 13.32 5.45 -12.25
CA GLN A 12 11.94 5.54 -12.70
C GLN A 12 11.14 4.30 -12.33
N SER A 13 11.74 3.11 -12.39
CA SER A 13 11.11 1.83 -12.06
C SER A 13 10.67 1.73 -10.59
N VAL A 14 11.34 2.45 -9.66
CA VAL A 14 10.99 2.47 -8.23
C VAL A 14 9.81 3.40 -7.92
N ARG A 15 9.39 4.26 -8.87
CA ARG A 15 8.32 5.25 -8.65
C ARG A 15 6.95 4.72 -9.01
N LEU A 16 6.85 3.84 -9.98
CA LEU A 16 5.61 3.15 -10.36
C LEU A 16 5.75 1.67 -10.01
N ILE A 17 5.10 1.25 -8.93
CA ILE A 17 5.13 -0.13 -8.49
C ILE A 17 3.93 -0.84 -9.10
N GLU A 18 4.20 -1.89 -9.90
CA GLU A 18 3.16 -2.76 -10.43
C GLU A 18 2.88 -3.88 -9.42
N VAL A 19 1.62 -4.01 -8.99
CA VAL A 19 1.17 -5.12 -8.14
C VAL A 19 0.50 -6.17 -9.03
N PRO A 20 0.95 -7.43 -9.04
CA PRO A 20 0.36 -8.47 -9.87
C PRO A 20 -1.04 -8.86 -9.40
N VAL A 21 -1.93 -9.15 -10.35
CA VAL A 21 -3.33 -9.55 -10.10
C VAL A 21 -3.57 -11.06 -10.17
N PHE A 22 -2.54 -11.85 -10.45
CA PHE A 22 -2.61 -13.32 -10.50
C PHE A 22 -1.36 -13.92 -9.84
N SER A 23 -1.36 -13.98 -8.51
CA SER A 23 -0.21 -14.46 -7.72
C SER A 23 -0.65 -14.88 -6.32
N LYS A 24 0.27 -15.51 -5.57
CA LYS A 24 0.02 -15.98 -4.20
C LYS A 24 -0.39 -14.90 -3.17
N TYR A 25 -0.39 -13.61 -3.55
CA TYR A 25 -0.87 -12.51 -2.70
C TYR A 25 -1.45 -11.39 -3.59
N ASP A 26 -2.25 -11.77 -4.57
CA ASP A 26 -2.82 -10.79 -5.51
C ASP A 26 -3.99 -10.00 -4.92
N ALA A 27 -4.40 -8.95 -5.64
CA ALA A 27 -5.45 -8.03 -5.21
C ALA A 27 -6.84 -8.66 -5.04
N PHE A 28 -7.06 -9.90 -5.52
CA PHE A 28 -8.34 -10.61 -5.50
C PHE A 28 -8.26 -11.99 -4.84
N GLU A 29 -7.12 -12.35 -4.23
CA GLU A 29 -6.95 -13.63 -3.53
C GLU A 29 -7.98 -13.80 -2.41
N ASN A 30 -8.30 -12.71 -1.71
CA ASN A 30 -9.38 -12.65 -0.72
C ASN A 30 -10.54 -11.78 -1.22
N THR A 31 -11.68 -12.41 -1.46
CA THR A 31 -12.90 -11.70 -1.87
C THR A 31 -13.78 -11.27 -0.70
N HIS A 32 -13.31 -11.34 0.54
CA HIS A 32 -14.01 -10.84 1.74
C HIS A 32 -15.47 -11.33 1.86
N GLY A 33 -15.76 -12.55 1.40
CA GLY A 33 -17.09 -13.17 1.46
C GLY A 33 -17.94 -13.03 0.20
N PHE A 34 -17.47 -12.34 -0.85
CA PHE A 34 -18.13 -12.33 -2.16
C PHE A 34 -17.91 -13.64 -2.92
N THR A 35 -18.89 -14.01 -3.75
CA THR A 35 -18.87 -15.30 -4.47
C THR A 35 -17.87 -15.33 -5.63
N SER A 36 -17.41 -14.17 -6.09
CA SER A 36 -16.41 -14.04 -7.15
C SER A 36 -15.63 -12.73 -7.05
N ALA A 37 -14.43 -12.71 -7.65
CA ALA A 37 -13.63 -11.49 -7.80
C ALA A 37 -14.39 -10.38 -8.55
N LYS A 38 -15.24 -10.75 -9.51
CA LYS A 38 -16.10 -9.81 -10.24
C LYS A 38 -17.09 -9.12 -9.32
N GLU A 39 -17.81 -9.90 -8.50
CA GLU A 39 -18.80 -9.35 -7.56
C GLU A 39 -18.15 -8.41 -6.54
N PHE A 40 -16.98 -8.80 -6.02
CA PHE A 40 -16.18 -7.93 -5.15
C PHE A 40 -15.78 -6.62 -5.85
N ALA A 41 -15.27 -6.68 -7.08
CA ALA A 41 -14.89 -5.49 -7.84
C ALA A 41 -16.08 -4.56 -8.12
N GLU A 42 -17.23 -5.11 -8.50
CA GLU A 42 -18.46 -4.34 -8.73
C GLU A 42 -18.96 -3.66 -7.46
N TYR A 43 -18.96 -4.39 -6.33
CA TYR A 43 -19.30 -3.84 -5.02
C TYR A 43 -18.33 -2.71 -4.61
N LEU A 44 -17.02 -2.93 -4.77
CA LEU A 44 -16.01 -1.95 -4.44
C LEU A 44 -16.17 -0.67 -5.27
N SER A 45 -16.36 -0.82 -6.59
CA SER A 45 -16.60 0.30 -7.51
C SER A 45 -17.85 1.11 -7.14
N ALA A 46 -18.96 0.42 -6.86
CA ALA A 46 -20.20 1.07 -6.43
C ALA A 46 -20.06 1.77 -5.07
N SER A 47 -19.29 1.19 -4.15
CA SER A 47 -19.04 1.74 -2.82
C SER A 47 -18.15 2.99 -2.89
N ILE A 48 -17.04 2.94 -3.65
CA ILE A 48 -16.15 4.09 -3.85
C ILE A 48 -16.90 5.24 -4.53
N GLY A 49 -17.78 4.93 -5.49
CA GLY A 49 -18.63 5.96 -6.12
C GLY A 49 -19.51 6.73 -5.14
N LYS A 50 -19.90 6.11 -4.02
CA LYS A 50 -20.73 6.73 -2.96
C LYS A 50 -19.92 7.31 -1.81
N TYR A 51 -18.81 6.65 -1.46
CA TYR A 51 -18.02 6.92 -0.26
C TYR A 51 -16.57 7.18 -0.67
N HIS A 52 -16.24 8.44 -0.97
CA HIS A 52 -14.90 8.88 -1.30
C HIS A 52 -14.61 10.28 -0.76
N GLY A 53 -13.33 10.63 -0.63
CA GLY A 53 -12.88 11.98 -0.27
C GLY A 53 -13.07 12.40 1.19
N THR A 54 -13.60 11.52 2.05
CA THR A 54 -13.78 11.77 3.49
C THR A 54 -12.54 11.41 4.31
N PHE A 55 -11.91 10.27 3.98
CA PHE A 55 -10.78 9.69 4.71
C PHE A 55 -9.62 10.67 4.95
N ILE A 56 -9.19 11.41 3.92
CA ILE A 56 -7.96 12.22 4.00
C ILE A 56 -8.07 13.34 5.05
N LYS A 57 -9.26 13.89 5.29
CA LYS A 57 -9.44 14.98 6.26
C LYS A 57 -9.27 14.46 7.69
N SER A 58 -9.99 13.40 8.04
CA SER A 58 -9.90 12.78 9.36
C SER A 58 -8.51 12.19 9.61
N TRP A 59 -7.87 11.64 8.57
CA TRP A 59 -6.49 11.18 8.66
C TRP A 59 -5.49 12.30 8.98
N VAL A 60 -5.59 13.46 8.30
CA VAL A 60 -4.71 14.61 8.57
C VAL A 60 -4.94 15.18 9.98
N GLU A 61 -6.20 15.24 10.43
CA GLU A 61 -6.54 15.63 11.79
C GLU A 61 -5.93 14.67 12.83
N ALA A 62 -6.06 13.35 12.62
CA ALA A 62 -5.43 12.34 13.48
C ALA A 62 -3.90 12.49 13.52
N LEU A 63 -3.25 12.61 12.35
CA LEU A 63 -1.82 12.81 12.25
C LEU A 63 -1.32 14.06 12.97
N SER A 64 -2.13 15.14 13.00
CA SER A 64 -1.76 16.38 13.70
C SER A 64 -1.66 16.22 15.22
N ASN A 65 -2.27 15.17 15.77
CA ASN A 65 -2.22 14.85 17.20
C ASN A 65 -1.09 13.87 17.55
N PHE A 66 -0.32 13.39 16.57
CA PHE A 66 0.77 12.45 16.83
C PHE A 66 2.03 13.19 17.31
N ASP A 67 2.61 12.69 18.40
CA ASP A 67 3.84 13.25 18.97
C ASP A 67 5.07 12.88 18.12
N CYS A 68 5.72 13.88 17.53
CA CYS A 68 6.99 13.70 16.83
C CYS A 68 8.17 13.91 17.82
N PRO A 69 9.21 13.05 17.85
CA PRO A 69 9.54 11.97 16.92
C PRO A 69 9.02 10.57 17.28
N ASN A 70 8.29 10.41 18.38
CA ASN A 70 7.70 9.12 18.82
C ASN A 70 6.39 8.78 18.07
N ASN A 71 6.33 9.16 16.80
CA ASN A 71 5.13 9.01 15.99
C ASN A 71 4.80 7.52 15.83
N GLU A 72 3.55 7.15 16.07
CA GLU A 72 3.09 5.76 16.04
C GLU A 72 3.26 5.12 14.66
N VAL A 73 3.11 5.90 13.57
CA VAL A 73 3.34 5.44 12.19
C VAL A 73 4.77 4.94 11.97
N ILE A 74 5.78 5.63 12.51
CA ILE A 74 7.20 5.25 12.36
C ILE A 74 7.47 3.97 13.15
N LYS A 75 6.86 3.82 14.33
CA LYS A 75 6.99 2.61 15.13
C LYS A 75 6.35 1.42 14.40
N GLU A 76 5.10 1.55 14.00
CA GLU A 76 4.36 0.50 13.28
C GLU A 76 5.05 0.13 11.97
N TYR A 77 5.56 1.13 11.23
CA TYR A 77 6.37 0.91 10.03
C TYR A 77 7.60 0.02 10.31
N LYS A 78 8.35 0.30 11.37
CA LYS A 78 9.54 -0.49 11.73
C LYS A 78 9.14 -1.91 12.14
N ASP A 79 8.09 -2.04 12.95
CA ASP A 79 7.59 -3.33 13.42
C ASP A 79 7.14 -4.20 12.23
N ILE A 80 6.40 -3.64 11.27
CA ILE A 80 6.01 -4.33 10.03
C ILE A 80 7.24 -4.73 9.19
N ARG A 81 8.22 -3.82 9.05
CA ARG A 81 9.45 -4.12 8.28
C ARG A 81 10.25 -5.27 8.88
N GLU A 82 10.30 -5.38 10.20
CA GLU A 82 11.01 -6.45 10.92
C GLU A 82 10.27 -7.80 10.86
N GLN A 83 8.94 -7.79 10.88
CA GLN A 83 8.13 -9.01 10.93
C GLN A 83 7.97 -9.71 9.57
N TRP A 84 8.03 -8.96 8.47
CA TRP A 84 7.79 -9.52 7.15
C TRP A 84 8.91 -10.49 6.70
N PRO A 85 8.56 -11.66 6.11
CA PRO A 85 9.51 -12.71 5.78
C PRO A 85 10.30 -12.40 4.51
N TRP A 86 11.30 -11.54 4.63
CA TRP A 86 12.09 -11.05 3.51
C TRP A 86 13.26 -11.96 3.11
N PRO A 87 13.61 -12.02 1.81
CA PRO A 87 14.90 -12.55 1.39
C PRO A 87 16.06 -11.79 2.04
N LYS A 88 17.11 -12.49 2.49
CA LYS A 88 18.27 -11.85 3.15
C LYS A 88 19.04 -10.88 2.24
N ASN A 89 18.95 -11.07 0.92
CA ASN A 89 19.64 -10.25 -0.07
C ASN A 89 18.60 -9.60 -1.00
N ILE A 90 18.00 -8.51 -0.54
CA ILE A 90 17.13 -7.67 -1.38
C ILE A 90 17.97 -6.56 -2.00
N GLU A 91 17.84 -6.37 -3.31
CA GLU A 91 18.50 -5.27 -4.02
C GLU A 91 18.01 -3.90 -3.48
N SER A 92 18.87 -2.87 -3.50
CA SER A 92 18.54 -1.55 -2.95
C SER A 92 17.23 -0.96 -3.48
N GLN A 93 16.90 -1.18 -4.75
CA GLN A 93 15.65 -0.70 -5.35
C GLN A 93 14.43 -1.39 -4.75
N ALA A 94 14.49 -2.70 -4.58
CA ALA A 94 13.42 -3.47 -3.96
C ALA A 94 13.26 -3.05 -2.49
N ASN A 95 14.35 -2.79 -1.75
CA ASN A 95 14.24 -2.26 -0.38
C ASN A 95 13.44 -0.95 -0.30
N ASN A 96 13.69 -0.01 -1.22
CA ASN A 96 12.94 1.25 -1.26
C ASN A 96 11.44 1.03 -1.55
N VAL A 97 11.09 0.03 -2.35
CA VAL A 97 9.70 -0.34 -2.62
C VAL A 97 9.05 -0.92 -1.36
N LEU A 98 9.76 -1.79 -0.66
CA LEU A 98 9.25 -2.40 0.56
C LEU A 98 9.06 -1.40 1.69
N ASP A 99 9.93 -0.39 1.81
CA ASP A 99 9.78 0.68 2.79
C ASP A 99 8.48 1.48 2.54
N LYS A 100 8.13 1.73 1.28
CA LYS A 100 6.86 2.37 0.91
C LYS A 100 5.65 1.51 1.25
N PHE A 101 5.72 0.20 0.99
CA PHE A 101 4.63 -0.72 1.33
C PHE A 101 4.42 -0.83 2.83
N ALA A 102 5.49 -0.93 3.62
CA ALA A 102 5.35 -0.96 5.07
C ALA A 102 4.82 0.36 5.63
N LEU A 103 5.22 1.50 5.07
CA LEU A 103 4.67 2.79 5.48
C LEU A 103 3.17 2.89 5.16
N LEU A 104 2.75 2.40 3.99
CA LEU A 104 1.34 2.35 3.60
C LEU A 104 0.55 1.40 4.52
N ALA A 105 1.09 0.22 4.83
CA ALA A 105 0.48 -0.73 5.74
C ALA A 105 0.34 -0.15 7.16
N ALA A 106 1.41 0.45 7.69
CA ALA A 106 1.39 1.11 9.00
C ALA A 106 0.31 2.21 9.09
N ALA A 107 0.24 3.07 8.06
CA ALA A 107 -0.81 4.09 8.00
C ALA A 107 -2.22 3.47 7.96
N GLY A 108 -2.40 2.39 7.18
CA GLY A 108 -3.67 1.66 7.09
C GLY A 108 -4.10 1.02 8.40
N GLU A 109 -3.21 0.29 9.08
CA GLU A 109 -3.50 -0.36 10.37
C GLU A 109 -3.85 0.66 11.45
N ILE A 110 -3.10 1.76 11.52
CA ILE A 110 -3.39 2.85 12.46
C ILE A 110 -4.75 3.49 12.14
N ALA A 111 -5.04 3.75 10.86
CA ALA A 111 -6.32 4.31 10.47
C ALA A 111 -7.49 3.40 10.87
N ILE A 112 -7.38 2.09 10.62
CA ILE A 112 -8.37 1.08 11.04
C ILE A 112 -8.56 1.10 12.55
N ASN A 113 -7.47 1.13 13.32
CA ASN A 113 -7.52 1.17 14.79
C ASN A 113 -8.17 2.45 15.34
N LEU A 114 -8.03 3.56 14.61
CA LEU A 114 -8.70 4.84 14.91
C LEU A 114 -10.16 4.90 14.40
N GLY A 115 -10.61 3.90 13.64
CA GLY A 115 -11.95 3.85 13.05
C GLY A 115 -12.14 4.82 11.87
N LEU A 116 -11.07 5.08 11.12
CA LEU A 116 -11.05 5.99 9.96
C LEU A 116 -11.29 5.29 8.63
#